data_AF-A0A2I0GQE1-F1
#
_entry.id   AF-A0A2I0GQE1-F1
#
_cell.length_a   1.000
_cell.length_b   1.000
_cell.length_c   1.000
_cell.angle_alpha   90.00
_cell.angle_beta   90.00
_cell.angle_gamma   90.00
#
_symmetry.space_group_name_H-M   'P 1'
#
loop_
_entity.id
_entity.type
_entity.pdbx_description
1 polymer ?
#
loop_
_entity_poly.entity_id
_entity_poly.type
_entity_poly.pdbx_seq_one_letter_code
_entity_poly.pdbx_strand_id
1 'polypeptide(L)'
;MDLPTLPTQPDMDNTAVTLDNQEEYSDIERESGTQTIDPNAIILAEALTDKAISWQIHNCKIIKKTVTQDLPLPFLYHYDSLDDAIKQTHPLTPELLLQFNTPMSAHEAAKLIGIDEELLTSPWHVKIIGSLVVFSEALQLAVRLHWTNTGKETQQVYTKDAADAIIAAFKDWQFFGRVDVLYKNNKQILISIDELNPNTQALPAESLLTIEASGDYQQLLATHALAAIVKLEADKADLPWFDKAILERIE
;
A
#
# COMPACT_ATOMS: atom_id res chain seq x y z
N MET A 1 -18.32 -17.42 66.97
CA MET A 1 -16.89 -17.69 66.83
C MET A 1 -16.75 -19.03 66.14
N ASP A 2 -15.78 -19.11 65.24
CA ASP A 2 -15.21 -20.30 64.60
C ASP A 2 -16.04 -21.07 63.55
N LEU A 3 -15.51 -21.04 62.31
CA LEU A 3 -15.64 -22.07 61.28
C LEU A 3 -15.13 -23.42 61.82
N PRO A 4 -15.63 -24.55 61.29
CA PRO A 4 -14.75 -25.27 60.36
C PRO A 4 -15.44 -26.00 59.18
N THR A 5 -14.57 -26.30 58.23
CA THR A 5 -14.64 -27.00 56.94
C THR A 5 -14.93 -28.51 56.95
N LEU A 6 -15.53 -28.98 55.83
CA LEU A 6 -15.42 -30.27 55.10
C LEU A 6 -15.64 -31.63 55.81
N PRO A 7 -16.20 -32.65 55.10
CA PRO A 7 -15.38 -33.61 54.31
C PRO A 7 -16.03 -34.02 52.96
N THR A 8 -15.28 -34.14 51.85
CA THR A 8 -14.55 -35.32 51.34
C THR A 8 -15.41 -36.56 51.03
N GLN A 9 -15.56 -36.83 49.71
CA GLN A 9 -15.81 -38.06 48.92
C GLN A 9 -16.34 -39.35 49.60
N PRO A 10 -17.12 -40.16 48.85
CA PRO A 10 -16.47 -41.37 48.35
C PRO A 10 -16.88 -41.81 46.93
N ASP A 11 -15.92 -42.47 46.30
CA ASP A 11 -16.05 -43.43 45.20
C ASP A 11 -17.11 -44.49 45.48
N MET A 12 -17.81 -44.95 44.45
CA MET A 12 -17.63 -46.33 43.95
C MET A 12 -18.57 -46.68 42.78
N ASP A 13 -17.90 -47.18 41.74
CA ASP A 13 -18.26 -48.28 40.85
C ASP A 13 -19.55 -48.27 40.02
N ASN A 14 -19.33 -48.02 38.72
CA ASN A 14 -19.44 -49.02 37.65
C ASN A 14 -20.56 -50.06 37.77
N THR A 15 -21.55 -49.99 36.89
CA THR A 15 -21.56 -50.83 35.67
C THR A 15 -22.70 -50.44 34.73
N ALA A 16 -22.37 -50.57 33.44
CA ALA A 16 -23.05 -50.06 32.28
C ALA A 16 -24.42 -50.69 31.99
N VAL A 17 -25.31 -49.88 31.42
CA VAL A 17 -26.22 -50.31 30.36
C VAL A 17 -26.14 -49.30 29.23
N THR A 18 -25.57 -49.76 28.13
CA THR A 18 -25.44 -49.15 26.81
C THR A 18 -26.80 -48.79 26.21
N LEU A 19 -26.89 -47.61 25.59
CA LEU A 19 -27.79 -47.34 24.48
C LEU A 19 -27.05 -46.42 23.50
N ASP A 20 -26.90 -46.95 22.29
CA ASP A 20 -26.21 -46.40 21.15
C ASP A 20 -26.63 -44.96 20.82
N ASN A 21 -25.63 -44.11 20.58
CA ASN A 21 -25.73 -43.09 19.56
C ASN A 21 -24.35 -43.01 18.89
N GLN A 22 -24.30 -43.52 17.66
CA GLN A 22 -23.23 -43.26 16.70
C GLN A 22 -23.21 -41.75 16.42
N GLU A 23 -22.30 -41.03 17.06
CA GLU A 23 -21.75 -39.82 16.47
C GLU A 23 -20.48 -40.24 15.74
N GLU A 24 -20.59 -40.38 14.41
CA GLU A 24 -19.44 -40.37 13.50
C GLU A 24 -18.72 -39.03 13.66
N TYR A 25 -17.81 -38.95 14.62
CA TYR A 25 -16.71 -38.01 14.54
C TYR A 25 -15.74 -38.55 13.50
N SER A 26 -15.97 -38.15 12.25
CA SER A 26 -14.91 -38.15 11.25
C SER A 26 -13.80 -37.26 11.79
N ASP A 27 -12.71 -37.87 12.24
CA ASP A 27 -11.43 -37.22 12.41
C ASP A 27 -11.03 -36.61 11.06
N ILE A 28 -11.44 -35.36 10.83
CA ILE A 28 -10.76 -34.51 9.86
C ILE A 28 -9.46 -34.15 10.55
N GLU A 29 -8.46 -35.03 10.39
CA GLU A 29 -7.07 -34.65 10.43
C GLU A 29 -6.93 -33.47 9.47
N ARG A 30 -6.99 -32.25 10.03
CA ARG A 30 -6.44 -31.08 9.37
C ARG A 30 -4.95 -31.36 9.29
N GLU A 31 -4.53 -31.99 8.20
CA GLU A 31 -3.14 -31.95 7.77
C GLU A 31 -2.76 -30.47 7.82
N SER A 32 -1.96 -30.09 8.82
CA SER A 32 -1.19 -28.87 8.80
C SER A 32 -0.16 -29.06 7.69
N GLY A 33 -0.64 -28.97 6.45
CA GLY A 33 0.10 -29.23 5.24
C GLY A 33 1.16 -28.16 5.13
N THR A 34 2.38 -28.51 5.52
CA THR A 34 3.55 -27.70 5.20
C THR A 34 3.81 -27.91 3.71
N GLN A 35 3.50 -26.92 2.87
CA GLN A 35 3.83 -27.00 1.44
C GLN A 35 5.32 -26.74 1.25
N THR A 36 6.04 -27.71 0.69
CA THR A 36 7.42 -27.53 0.23
C THR A 36 7.42 -26.84 -1.13
N ILE A 37 8.12 -25.71 -1.23
CA ILE A 37 8.32 -24.99 -2.50
C ILE A 37 9.20 -25.85 -3.42
N ASP A 38 8.80 -26.00 -4.69
CA ASP A 38 9.65 -26.64 -5.71
C ASP A 38 10.96 -25.83 -5.85
N PRO A 39 12.15 -26.47 -5.76
CA PRO A 39 13.43 -25.78 -5.90
C PRO A 39 13.61 -24.98 -7.20
N ASN A 40 12.84 -25.30 -8.24
CA ASN A 40 12.85 -24.61 -9.53
C ASN A 40 11.69 -23.60 -9.68
N ALA A 41 10.87 -23.40 -8.64
CA ALA A 41 9.81 -22.41 -8.65
C ALA A 41 10.38 -20.99 -8.71
N ILE A 42 9.71 -20.13 -9.46
CA ILE A 42 9.98 -18.71 -9.50
C ILE A 42 9.14 -18.06 -8.41
N ILE A 43 9.80 -17.40 -7.45
CA ILE A 43 9.12 -16.55 -6.47
C ILE A 43 8.97 -15.15 -7.09
N LEU A 44 7.73 -14.72 -7.31
CA LEU A 44 7.43 -13.50 -8.06
C LEU A 44 8.15 -12.26 -7.49
N ALA A 45 8.09 -12.08 -6.17
CA ALA A 45 8.66 -10.90 -5.52
C ALA A 45 10.19 -10.89 -5.59
N GLU A 46 10.84 -12.06 -5.55
CA GLU A 46 12.29 -12.19 -5.74
C GLU A 46 12.67 -11.94 -7.20
N ALA A 47 11.93 -12.50 -8.16
CA ALA A 47 12.19 -12.31 -9.58
C ALA A 47 12.08 -10.84 -10.00
N LEU A 48 11.15 -10.08 -9.39
CA LEU A 48 10.94 -8.66 -9.66
C LEU A 48 12.09 -7.77 -9.16
N THR A 49 12.84 -8.20 -8.15
CA THR A 49 13.98 -7.44 -7.60
C THR A 49 15.33 -8.04 -7.94
N ASP A 50 15.36 -9.20 -8.59
CA ASP A 50 16.58 -9.84 -9.09
C ASP A 50 17.18 -9.08 -10.28
N LYS A 51 18.38 -8.53 -10.05
CA LYS A 51 19.17 -7.77 -11.04
C LYS A 51 19.73 -8.65 -12.16
N ALA A 52 19.78 -9.96 -11.98
CA ALA A 52 20.22 -10.90 -13.01
C ALA A 52 19.13 -11.13 -14.08
N ILE A 53 17.86 -10.90 -13.74
CA ILE A 53 16.76 -11.05 -14.68
C ILE A 53 16.69 -9.80 -15.56
N SER A 54 16.79 -10.02 -16.87
CA SER A 54 16.56 -8.94 -17.83
C SER A 54 15.07 -8.63 -17.90
N TRP A 55 14.73 -7.42 -17.47
CA TRP A 55 13.39 -6.88 -17.56
C TRP A 55 13.35 -5.67 -18.50
N GLN A 56 12.21 -5.50 -19.17
CA GLN A 56 11.94 -4.38 -20.07
C GLN A 56 10.62 -3.71 -19.71
N ILE A 57 10.57 -2.38 -19.83
CA ILE A 57 9.32 -1.63 -19.72
C ILE A 57 8.56 -1.79 -21.04
N HIS A 58 7.45 -2.53 -21.01
CA HIS A 58 6.61 -2.71 -22.17
C HIS A 58 5.65 -1.53 -22.39
N ASN A 59 5.17 -0.92 -21.29
CA ASN A 59 4.23 0.18 -21.35
C ASN A 59 4.27 1.01 -20.07
N CYS A 60 4.13 2.34 -20.17
CA CYS A 60 3.96 3.25 -19.04
C CYS A 60 2.91 4.30 -19.39
N LYS A 61 1.89 4.48 -18.54
CA LYS A 61 0.74 5.35 -18.78
C LYS A 61 0.34 6.10 -17.53
N ILE A 62 0.03 7.38 -17.68
CA ILE A 62 -0.68 8.17 -16.68
C ILE A 62 -2.17 7.84 -16.77
N ILE A 63 -2.76 7.51 -15.63
CA ILE A 63 -4.19 7.20 -15.46
C ILE A 63 -4.93 8.44 -14.96
N LYS A 64 -4.34 9.17 -14.01
CA LYS A 64 -4.90 10.39 -13.43
C LYS A 64 -3.79 11.41 -13.23
N LYS A 65 -4.03 12.67 -13.62
CA LYS A 65 -3.16 13.81 -13.36
C LYS A 65 -4.01 14.99 -12.91
N THR A 66 -3.74 15.49 -11.71
CA THR A 66 -4.35 16.69 -11.12
C THR A 66 -3.22 17.57 -10.63
N VAL A 67 -3.19 18.81 -11.10
CA VAL A 67 -2.21 19.85 -10.73
C VAL A 67 -2.97 21.17 -10.72
N THR A 68 -3.27 21.69 -9.53
CA THR A 68 -4.11 22.90 -9.36
C THR A 68 -3.75 23.61 -8.07
N GLN A 69 -4.00 24.92 -7.98
CA GLN A 69 -3.93 25.70 -6.74
C GLN A 69 -5.33 26.04 -6.18
N ASP A 70 -6.40 25.61 -6.87
CA ASP A 70 -7.77 26.05 -6.60
C ASP A 70 -8.46 25.24 -5.49
N LEU A 71 -7.75 24.30 -4.87
CA LEU A 71 -8.32 23.46 -3.82
C LEU A 71 -8.34 24.22 -2.48
N PRO A 72 -9.50 24.29 -1.80
CA PRO A 72 -9.61 25.00 -0.54
C PRO A 72 -8.80 24.29 0.55
N LEU A 73 -8.18 25.09 1.41
CA LEU A 73 -7.43 24.61 2.57
C LEU A 73 -8.09 25.09 3.85
N PRO A 74 -8.00 24.31 4.94
CA PRO A 74 -8.40 24.81 6.25
C PRO A 74 -7.67 26.11 6.57
N PHE A 75 -8.37 27.09 7.15
CA PHE A 75 -7.82 28.40 7.53
C PHE A 75 -6.46 28.31 8.24
N LEU A 76 -6.30 27.31 9.12
CA LEU A 76 -5.05 27.08 9.84
C LEU A 76 -3.83 27.00 8.91
N TYR A 77 -3.93 26.34 7.76
CA TYR A 77 -2.82 26.22 6.82
C TYR A 77 -2.43 27.56 6.20
N HIS A 78 -3.42 28.38 5.86
CA HIS A 78 -3.18 29.74 5.37
C HIS A 78 -2.47 30.58 6.44
N TYR A 79 -2.98 30.55 7.68
CA TYR A 79 -2.38 31.31 8.78
C TYR A 79 -0.96 30.84 9.11
N ASP A 80 -0.72 29.53 9.14
CA ASP A 80 0.61 28.95 9.41
C ASP A 80 1.64 29.30 8.33
N SER A 81 1.20 29.53 7.09
CA SER A 81 2.08 29.95 5.98
C SER A 81 2.58 31.39 6.09
N LEU A 82 1.95 32.23 6.92
CA LEU A 82 2.33 33.63 7.08
C LEU A 82 3.67 33.80 7.81
N ASP A 83 4.38 34.86 7.46
CA ASP A 83 5.56 35.31 8.18
C ASP A 83 5.25 35.69 9.63
N ASP A 84 6.18 35.41 10.54
CA ASP A 84 6.01 35.68 11.97
C ASP A 84 5.72 37.17 12.27
N ALA A 85 6.25 38.09 11.48
CA ALA A 85 5.97 39.53 11.61
C ALA A 85 4.50 39.86 11.32
N ILE A 86 3.89 39.17 10.34
CA ILE A 86 2.47 39.32 10.01
C ILE A 86 1.64 38.70 11.12
N LYS A 87 1.99 37.49 11.59
CA LYS A 87 1.32 36.83 12.72
C LYS A 87 1.36 37.65 14.01
N GLN A 88 2.43 38.40 14.26
CA GLN A 88 2.53 39.31 15.41
C GLN A 88 1.60 40.52 15.27
N THR A 89 1.41 41.03 14.05
CA THR A 89 0.53 42.19 13.77
C THR A 89 -0.94 41.77 13.70
N HIS A 90 -1.20 40.54 13.28
CA HIS A 90 -2.54 39.94 13.13
C HIS A 90 -2.65 38.64 13.93
N PRO A 91 -2.61 38.70 15.29
CA PRO A 91 -2.64 37.51 16.12
C PRO A 91 -3.98 36.78 16.03
N LEU A 92 -3.94 35.48 16.31
CA LEU A 92 -5.13 34.63 16.37
C LEU A 92 -6.12 35.12 17.43
N THR A 93 -7.24 35.69 16.98
CA THR A 93 -8.36 36.05 17.85
C THR A 93 -9.29 34.84 18.07
N PRO A 94 -10.13 34.85 19.12
CA PRO A 94 -11.12 33.80 19.33
C PRO A 94 -12.01 33.52 18.10
N GLU A 95 -12.36 34.56 17.35
CA GLU A 95 -13.16 34.45 16.13
C GLU A 95 -12.41 33.72 15.00
N LEU A 96 -11.11 33.99 14.84
CA LEU A 96 -10.25 33.29 13.87
C LEU A 96 -10.04 31.83 14.28
N LEU A 97 -9.87 31.56 15.58
CA LEU A 97 -9.72 30.20 16.09
C LEU A 97 -10.92 29.31 15.76
N LEU A 98 -12.14 29.87 15.76
CA LEU A 98 -13.36 29.15 15.37
C LEU A 98 -13.36 28.71 13.89
N GLN A 99 -12.55 29.35 13.04
CA GLN A 99 -12.48 29.06 11.60
C GLN A 99 -11.35 28.10 11.21
N PHE A 100 -10.55 27.62 12.17
CA PHE A 100 -9.33 26.82 11.93
C PHE A 100 -9.48 25.69 10.92
N ASN A 101 -10.55 24.92 11.04
CA ASN A 101 -10.81 23.76 10.18
C ASN A 101 -11.71 24.09 8.98
N THR A 102 -12.17 25.33 8.84
CA THR A 102 -13.05 25.77 7.76
C THR A 102 -12.25 25.81 6.46
N PRO A 103 -12.61 25.01 5.44
CA PRO A 103 -11.96 25.06 4.14
C PRO A 103 -12.28 26.37 3.44
N MET A 104 -11.25 27.08 2.97
CA MET A 104 -11.39 28.33 2.23
C MET A 104 -10.21 28.56 1.28
N SER A 105 -10.39 29.46 0.33
CA SER A 105 -9.34 29.97 -0.55
C SER A 105 -8.38 30.92 0.18
N ALA A 106 -7.20 31.18 -0.40
CA ALA A 106 -6.28 32.19 0.12
C ALA A 106 -6.92 33.58 0.15
N HIS A 107 -7.70 33.93 -0.87
CA HIS A 107 -8.48 35.17 -0.92
C HIS A 107 -9.41 35.34 0.30
N GLU A 108 -10.19 34.30 0.61
CA GLU A 108 -11.11 34.30 1.75
C GLU A 108 -10.37 34.38 3.08
N ALA A 109 -9.25 33.67 3.22
CA ALA A 109 -8.41 33.72 4.41
C ALA A 109 -7.78 35.11 4.61
N ALA A 110 -7.24 35.73 3.55
CA ALA A 110 -6.68 37.08 3.59
C ALA A 110 -7.73 38.10 4.05
N LYS A 111 -8.94 38.02 3.48
CA LYS A 111 -10.07 38.86 3.86
C LYS A 111 -10.50 38.65 5.32
N LEU A 112 -10.46 37.41 5.81
CA LEU A 112 -10.81 37.07 7.19
C LEU A 112 -9.78 37.62 8.19
N ILE A 113 -8.49 37.61 7.84
CA ILE A 113 -7.38 38.15 8.68
C ILE A 113 -7.29 39.70 8.55
N GLY A 114 -7.75 40.24 7.42
CA GLY A 114 -7.63 41.66 7.08
C GLY A 114 -6.26 42.04 6.53
N ILE A 115 -5.67 41.16 5.72
CA ILE A 115 -4.35 41.36 5.07
C ILE A 115 -4.48 41.36 3.54
N ASP A 116 -3.41 41.76 2.85
CA ASP A 116 -3.29 41.59 1.41
C ASP A 116 -3.18 40.10 1.04
N GLU A 117 -3.86 39.68 -0.01
CA GLU A 117 -3.86 38.30 -0.50
C GLU A 117 -2.48 37.87 -1.00
N GLU A 118 -1.67 38.80 -1.53
CA GLU A 118 -0.33 38.52 -2.02
C GLU A 118 0.62 38.00 -0.92
N LEU A 119 0.27 38.19 0.34
CA LEU A 119 1.01 37.69 1.50
C LEU A 119 0.76 36.21 1.80
N LEU A 120 -0.29 35.61 1.20
CA LEU A 120 -0.59 34.19 1.32
C LEU A 120 -0.10 33.43 0.10
N THR A 121 0.66 32.36 0.32
CA THR A 121 1.10 31.47 -0.75
C THR A 121 0.18 30.26 -0.85
N SER A 122 -0.46 30.08 -2.01
CA SER A 122 -1.27 28.87 -2.28
C SER A 122 -0.39 27.74 -2.80
N PRO A 123 -0.38 26.55 -2.16
CA PRO A 123 0.38 25.41 -2.65
C PRO A 123 -0.24 24.83 -3.93
N TRP A 124 0.58 24.18 -4.74
CA TRP A 124 0.12 23.27 -5.77
C TRP A 124 -0.37 21.97 -5.14
N HIS A 125 -1.55 21.55 -5.52
CA HIS A 125 -2.12 20.25 -5.20
C HIS A 125 -1.85 19.28 -6.35
N VAL A 126 -0.92 18.36 -6.13
CA VAL A 126 -0.45 17.41 -7.13
C VAL A 126 -0.93 16.00 -6.80
N LYS A 127 -1.62 15.37 -7.76
CA LYS A 127 -1.93 13.94 -7.74
C LYS A 127 -1.68 13.35 -9.11
N ILE A 128 -0.76 12.40 -9.18
CA ILE A 128 -0.43 11.66 -10.39
C ILE A 128 -0.51 10.19 -10.04
N ILE A 129 -1.31 9.46 -10.80
CA ILE A 129 -1.43 8.01 -10.74
C ILE A 129 -1.11 7.47 -12.12
N GLY A 130 -0.28 6.45 -12.19
CA GLY A 130 -0.04 5.73 -13.42
C GLY A 130 0.00 4.23 -13.23
N SER A 131 0.16 3.56 -14.36
CA SER A 131 0.44 2.13 -14.45
C SER A 131 1.62 1.91 -15.37
N LEU A 132 2.39 0.87 -15.08
CA LEU A 132 3.44 0.38 -15.96
C LEU A 132 3.35 -1.13 -16.09
N VAL A 133 3.89 -1.64 -17.18
CA VAL A 133 4.01 -3.08 -17.43
C VAL A 133 5.49 -3.38 -17.65
N VAL A 134 6.02 -4.27 -16.81
CA VAL A 134 7.34 -4.85 -17.00
C VAL A 134 7.20 -6.23 -17.61
N PHE A 135 8.14 -6.62 -18.45
CA PHE A 135 8.15 -7.91 -19.11
C PHE A 135 9.56 -8.50 -19.13
N SER A 136 9.64 -9.80 -18.85
CA SER A 136 10.84 -10.60 -19.05
C SER A 136 10.55 -11.68 -20.09
N GLU A 137 11.29 -11.64 -21.20
CA GLU A 137 11.20 -12.67 -22.26
C GLU A 137 11.72 -14.01 -21.77
N ALA A 138 12.80 -14.02 -20.97
CA ALA A 138 13.40 -15.24 -20.44
C ALA A 138 12.41 -16.03 -19.56
N LEU A 139 11.61 -15.33 -18.75
CA LEU A 139 10.61 -15.93 -17.88
C LEU A 139 9.23 -16.09 -18.55
N GLN A 140 9.02 -15.48 -19.72
CA GLN A 140 7.70 -15.32 -20.34
C GLN A 140 6.66 -14.72 -19.35
N LEU A 141 7.10 -13.71 -18.61
CA LEU A 141 6.39 -13.11 -17.49
C LEU A 141 6.22 -11.61 -17.72
N ALA A 142 4.98 -11.12 -17.67
CA ALA A 142 4.66 -9.70 -17.61
C ALA A 142 3.96 -9.37 -16.29
N VAL A 143 4.32 -8.24 -15.68
CA VAL A 143 3.73 -7.76 -14.44
C VAL A 143 3.28 -6.32 -14.64
N ARG A 144 1.99 -6.06 -14.40
CA ARG A 144 1.43 -4.71 -14.38
C ARG A 144 1.42 -4.20 -12.96
N LEU A 145 2.07 -3.06 -12.78
CA LEU A 145 2.21 -2.36 -11.51
C LEU A 145 1.55 -0.98 -11.61
N HIS A 146 1.11 -0.45 -10.47
CA HIS A 146 0.56 0.90 -10.38
C HIS A 146 1.44 1.75 -9.45
N TRP A 147 1.58 3.02 -9.79
CA TRP A 147 2.43 3.97 -9.07
C TRP A 147 1.71 5.29 -8.86
N THR A 148 2.08 6.00 -7.81
CA THR A 148 1.48 7.29 -7.42
C THR A 148 2.54 8.19 -6.80
N ASN A 149 2.41 9.51 -6.99
CA ASN A 149 3.29 10.47 -6.29
C ASN A 149 3.01 10.53 -4.79
N THR A 150 1.77 10.24 -4.37
CA THR A 150 1.38 10.26 -2.95
C THR A 150 0.25 9.27 -2.66
N GLY A 151 0.20 8.76 -1.43
CA GLY A 151 -0.94 7.97 -0.92
C GLY A 151 -2.17 8.82 -0.56
N LYS A 152 -2.02 10.14 -0.43
CA LYS A 152 -3.11 11.08 -0.13
C LYS A 152 -3.95 11.39 -1.38
N GLU A 153 -5.06 12.12 -1.21
CA GLU A 153 -5.84 12.61 -2.35
C GLU A 153 -5.03 13.54 -3.25
N THR A 154 -4.27 14.46 -2.64
CA THR A 154 -3.30 15.35 -3.29
C THR A 154 -2.12 15.61 -2.36
N GLN A 155 -0.95 15.88 -2.92
CA GLN A 155 0.23 16.38 -2.21
C GLN A 155 0.31 17.89 -2.38
N GLN A 156 0.47 18.62 -1.28
CA GLN A 156 0.71 20.06 -1.31
C GLN A 156 2.19 20.34 -1.57
N VAL A 157 2.49 21.19 -2.55
CA VAL A 157 3.85 21.54 -2.96
C VAL A 157 3.96 23.06 -3.15
N TYR A 158 4.89 23.68 -2.45
CA TYR A 158 5.13 25.13 -2.52
C TYR A 158 6.24 25.43 -3.53
N THR A 159 5.84 25.71 -4.77
CA THR A 159 6.71 26.12 -5.88
C THR A 159 6.05 27.24 -6.68
N LYS A 160 6.84 27.96 -7.48
CA LYS A 160 6.32 29.02 -8.35
C LYS A 160 5.52 28.44 -9.51
N ASP A 161 6.07 27.42 -10.16
CA ASP A 161 5.51 26.87 -11.40
C ASP A 161 4.95 25.46 -11.20
N ALA A 162 3.93 25.13 -12.01
CA ALA A 162 3.29 23.82 -12.03
C ALA A 162 4.27 22.69 -12.40
N ALA A 163 5.22 22.96 -13.30
CA ALA A 163 6.23 21.99 -13.72
C ALA A 163 7.14 21.59 -12.55
N ASP A 164 7.64 22.57 -11.79
CA ASP A 164 8.44 22.34 -10.60
C ASP A 164 7.63 21.61 -9.52
N ALA A 165 6.34 21.93 -9.39
CA ALA A 165 5.45 21.24 -8.45
C ALA A 165 5.34 19.74 -8.76
N ILE A 166 5.21 19.41 -10.05
CA ILE A 166 5.15 18.03 -10.54
C ILE A 166 6.46 17.29 -10.23
N ILE A 167 7.61 17.89 -10.57
CA ILE A 167 8.93 17.29 -10.32
C ILE A 167 9.16 17.07 -8.82
N ALA A 168 8.84 18.07 -8.00
CA ALA A 168 8.98 17.97 -6.55
C ALA A 168 8.03 16.94 -5.94
N ALA A 169 6.78 16.86 -6.40
CA ALA A 169 5.82 15.85 -5.96
C ALA A 169 6.27 14.42 -6.29
N PHE A 170 7.01 14.24 -7.39
CA PHE A 170 7.39 12.92 -7.87
C PHE A 170 8.67 12.36 -7.22
N LYS A 171 9.39 13.14 -6.40
CA LYS A 171 10.63 12.68 -5.74
C LYS A 171 10.44 11.42 -4.89
N ASP A 172 9.30 11.31 -4.22
CA ASP A 172 9.00 10.23 -3.27
C ASP A 172 7.82 9.36 -3.76
N TRP A 173 7.77 9.08 -5.06
CA TRP A 173 6.74 8.22 -5.61
C TRP A 173 6.83 6.79 -5.05
N GLN A 174 5.69 6.09 -5.11
CA GLN A 174 5.55 4.75 -4.57
C GLN A 174 4.62 3.89 -5.45
N PHE A 175 4.90 2.59 -5.49
CA PHE A 175 4.00 1.55 -5.94
C PHE A 175 2.81 1.41 -4.99
N PHE A 176 1.65 1.08 -5.54
CA PHE A 176 0.45 0.88 -4.72
C PHE A 176 -0.59 0.01 -5.43
N GLY A 177 -1.58 -0.44 -4.67
CA GLY A 177 -2.79 -1.04 -5.20
C GLY A 177 -2.58 -2.47 -5.71
N ARG A 178 -3.15 -2.77 -6.88
CA ARG A 178 -3.17 -4.14 -7.43
C ARG A 178 -1.94 -4.43 -8.28
N VAL A 179 -1.59 -5.71 -8.31
CA VAL A 179 -0.59 -6.29 -9.19
C VAL A 179 -1.28 -7.29 -10.10
N ASP A 180 -1.18 -7.09 -11.41
CA ASP A 180 -1.74 -8.02 -12.41
C ASP A 180 -0.57 -8.77 -13.09
N VAL A 181 -0.65 -10.09 -13.14
CA VAL A 181 0.41 -10.97 -13.65
C VAL A 181 -0.07 -11.70 -14.89
N LEU A 182 0.72 -11.69 -15.96
CA LEU A 182 0.53 -12.52 -17.15
C LEU A 182 1.75 -13.42 -17.25
N TYR A 183 1.54 -14.72 -17.07
CA TYR A 183 2.59 -15.72 -17.03
C TYR A 183 2.31 -16.80 -18.08
N LYS A 184 3.19 -16.99 -19.05
CA LYS A 184 2.98 -17.92 -20.18
C LYS A 184 3.86 -19.16 -20.13
N ASN A 185 4.82 -19.24 -19.20
CA ASN A 185 5.74 -20.37 -19.11
C ASN A 185 5.08 -21.54 -18.37
N ASN A 186 4.96 -22.68 -19.05
CA ASN A 186 4.38 -23.90 -18.51
C ASN A 186 5.43 -24.91 -18.03
N LYS A 187 6.71 -24.53 -18.00
CA LYS A 187 7.83 -25.40 -17.59
C LYS A 187 8.27 -25.17 -16.15
N GLN A 188 8.00 -23.99 -15.61
CA GLN A 188 8.36 -23.59 -14.24
C GLN A 188 7.10 -23.12 -13.52
N ILE A 189 7.04 -23.40 -12.23
CA ILE A 189 5.94 -22.93 -11.39
C ILE A 189 6.23 -21.48 -11.00
N LEU A 190 5.27 -20.59 -11.16
CA LEU A 190 5.34 -19.24 -10.60
C LEU A 190 4.52 -19.21 -9.32
N ILE A 191 5.13 -18.74 -8.23
CA ILE A 191 4.47 -18.60 -6.93
C ILE A 191 4.59 -17.18 -6.41
N SER A 192 3.61 -16.77 -5.62
CA SER A 192 3.68 -15.60 -4.76
C SER A 192 3.61 -16.05 -3.30
N ILE A 193 4.40 -15.41 -2.45
CA ILE A 193 4.47 -15.68 -1.02
C ILE A 193 3.91 -14.48 -0.27
N ASP A 194 2.97 -14.75 0.65
CA ASP A 194 2.53 -13.77 1.64
C ASP A 194 3.49 -13.78 2.83
N GLU A 195 4.51 -12.91 2.78
CA GLU A 195 5.55 -12.81 3.81
C GLU A 195 5.13 -12.01 5.06
N LEU A 196 3.87 -11.57 5.17
CA LEU A 196 3.39 -10.79 6.33
C LEU A 196 3.29 -11.61 7.64
N ASN A 197 3.61 -12.91 7.62
CA ASN A 197 3.78 -13.77 8.79
C ASN A 197 5.25 -14.23 8.95
N PRO A 198 6.13 -13.40 9.54
CA PRO A 198 7.58 -13.67 9.60
C PRO A 198 8.01 -14.76 10.59
N ASN A 199 7.09 -15.45 11.27
CA ASN A 199 7.42 -16.26 12.45
C ASN A 199 7.47 -17.78 12.25
N THR A 200 7.63 -18.28 11.02
CA THR A 200 7.75 -19.74 10.87
C THR A 200 8.58 -20.12 9.65
N GLN A 201 9.62 -20.94 9.87
CA GLN A 201 10.43 -21.60 8.82
C GLN A 201 9.61 -22.54 7.92
N ALA A 202 8.32 -22.72 8.22
CA ALA A 202 7.32 -23.40 7.44
C ALA A 202 6.22 -22.38 7.09
N LEU A 203 6.16 -21.94 5.82
CA LEU A 203 5.05 -21.11 5.36
C LEU A 203 3.76 -21.93 5.48
N PRO A 204 2.70 -21.44 6.15
CA PRO A 204 1.38 -22.05 6.06
C PRO A 204 1.01 -22.21 4.58
N ALA A 205 0.36 -23.31 4.20
CA ALA A 205 -0.10 -23.50 2.81
C ALA A 205 -0.95 -22.32 2.29
N GLU A 206 -1.63 -21.60 3.20
CA GLU A 206 -2.42 -20.40 2.90
C GLU A 206 -1.58 -19.19 2.48
N SER A 207 -0.27 -19.18 2.77
CA SER A 207 0.67 -18.11 2.39
C SER A 207 1.29 -18.32 1.02
N LEU A 208 1.04 -19.45 0.36
CA LEU A 208 1.56 -19.78 -0.97
C LEU A 208 0.43 -19.70 -2.00
N LEU A 209 0.63 -18.84 -3.00
CA LEU A 209 -0.27 -18.73 -4.14
C LEU A 209 0.46 -19.15 -5.41
N THR A 210 0.06 -20.29 -5.98
CA THR A 210 0.50 -20.68 -7.32
C THR A 210 -0.23 -19.85 -8.37
N ILE A 211 0.52 -19.27 -9.30
CA ILE A 211 0.01 -18.47 -10.41
C ILE A 211 0.09 -19.35 -11.66
N GLU A 212 -1.07 -19.79 -12.13
CA GLU A 212 -1.17 -20.68 -13.27
C GLU A 212 -0.71 -19.99 -14.57
N ALA A 213 -0.14 -20.78 -15.49
CA ALA A 213 0.20 -20.27 -16.81
C ALA A 213 -1.10 -19.93 -17.57
N SER A 214 -1.19 -18.69 -18.06
CA SER A 214 -2.36 -18.16 -18.76
C SER A 214 -1.99 -17.21 -19.90
N GLY A 215 -2.85 -17.16 -20.92
CA GLY A 215 -2.77 -16.16 -21.98
C GLY A 215 -3.19 -14.76 -21.54
N ASP A 216 -3.91 -14.66 -20.42
CA ASP A 216 -4.53 -13.44 -19.90
C ASP A 216 -3.91 -12.98 -18.58
N TYR A 217 -4.14 -11.71 -18.23
CA TYR A 217 -3.73 -11.17 -16.93
C TYR A 217 -4.58 -11.73 -15.79
N GLN A 218 -3.91 -12.13 -14.73
CA GLN A 218 -4.48 -12.60 -13.47
C GLN A 218 -4.16 -11.59 -12.37
N GLN A 219 -5.19 -11.11 -11.67
CA GLN A 219 -5.00 -10.21 -10.55
C GLN A 219 -4.55 -11.01 -9.32
N LEU A 220 -3.46 -10.58 -8.68
CA LEU A 220 -3.03 -11.18 -7.41
C LEU A 220 -4.01 -10.87 -6.28
N LEU A 221 -4.09 -11.79 -5.32
CA LEU A 221 -4.75 -11.55 -4.04
C LEU A 221 -4.11 -10.35 -3.33
N ALA A 222 -4.89 -9.62 -2.54
CA ALA A 222 -4.46 -8.35 -1.96
C ALA A 222 -3.20 -8.47 -1.08
N THR A 223 -3.09 -9.53 -0.27
CA THR A 223 -1.93 -9.73 0.62
C THR A 223 -0.67 -10.06 -0.18
N HIS A 224 -0.78 -10.90 -1.20
CA HIS A 224 0.28 -11.22 -2.15
C HIS A 224 0.74 -10.00 -2.97
N ALA A 225 -0.20 -9.18 -3.44
CA ALA A 225 0.10 -7.93 -4.12
C ALA A 225 0.86 -6.97 -3.18
N LEU A 226 0.42 -6.86 -1.93
CA LEU A 226 1.09 -6.04 -0.92
C LEU A 226 2.51 -6.55 -0.63
N ALA A 227 2.71 -7.86 -0.45
CA ALA A 227 4.03 -8.45 -0.23
C ALA A 227 5.00 -8.14 -1.39
N ALA A 228 4.53 -8.30 -2.64
CA ALA A 228 5.31 -7.95 -3.82
C ALA A 228 5.65 -6.45 -3.88
N ILE A 229 4.68 -5.58 -3.57
CA ILE A 229 4.88 -4.12 -3.53
C ILE A 229 5.88 -3.73 -2.43
N VAL A 230 5.79 -4.30 -1.23
CA VAL A 230 6.71 -4.01 -0.12
C VAL A 230 8.14 -4.35 -0.49
N LYS A 231 8.35 -5.51 -1.12
CA LYS A 231 9.69 -5.93 -1.60
C LYS A 231 10.20 -5.02 -2.71
N LEU A 232 9.35 -4.69 -3.69
CA LEU A 232 9.67 -3.73 -4.74
C LEU A 232 10.05 -2.36 -4.16
N GLU A 233 9.32 -1.85 -3.18
CA GLU A 233 9.61 -0.57 -2.53
C GLU A 233 10.93 -0.59 -1.77
N ALA A 234 11.26 -1.69 -1.09
CA ALA A 234 12.52 -1.84 -0.39
C ALA A 234 13.73 -1.82 -1.34
N ASP A 235 13.59 -2.45 -2.51
CA ASP A 235 14.67 -2.59 -3.49
C ASP A 235 14.60 -1.54 -4.62
N LYS A 236 13.62 -0.60 -4.60
CA LYS A 236 13.35 0.30 -5.74
C LYS A 236 14.54 1.18 -6.14
N ALA A 237 15.35 1.60 -5.17
CA ALA A 237 16.53 2.43 -5.41
C ALA A 237 17.57 1.73 -6.30
N ASP A 238 17.55 0.40 -6.30
CA ASP A 238 18.42 -0.44 -7.09
C ASP A 238 17.81 -0.83 -8.45
N LEU A 239 16.58 -0.38 -8.73
CA LEU A 239 15.78 -0.70 -9.93
C LEU A 239 15.49 0.58 -10.74
N PRO A 240 16.51 1.24 -11.33
CA PRO A 240 16.40 2.61 -11.89
C PRO A 240 15.54 2.72 -13.17
N TRP A 241 15.16 1.58 -13.75
CA TRP A 241 14.39 1.49 -14.98
C TRP A 241 12.94 1.95 -14.79
N PHE A 242 12.39 1.90 -13.57
CA PHE A 242 11.09 2.47 -13.26
C PHE A 242 11.10 4.00 -13.28
N ASP A 243 12.06 4.61 -12.56
CA ASP A 243 12.17 6.07 -12.47
C ASP A 243 12.25 6.70 -13.84
N LYS A 244 13.15 6.18 -14.69
CA LYS A 244 13.34 6.69 -16.05
C LYS A 244 12.03 6.62 -16.86
N ALA A 245 11.36 5.47 -16.87
CA ALA A 245 10.15 5.28 -17.66
C ALA A 245 8.96 6.11 -17.16
N ILE A 246 8.92 6.41 -15.86
CA ILE A 246 7.88 7.26 -15.30
C ILE A 246 8.18 8.75 -15.58
N LEU A 247 9.43 9.19 -15.39
CA LEU A 247 9.86 10.56 -15.67
C LEU A 247 9.60 10.95 -17.13
N GLU A 248 9.95 10.08 -18.08
CA GLU A 248 9.66 10.27 -19.52
C GLU A 248 8.16 10.45 -19.84
N ARG A 249 7.27 10.11 -18.91
CA ARG A 249 5.82 10.25 -19.08
C ARG A 249 5.24 11.46 -18.35
N ILE A 250 5.95 11.98 -17.35
CA ILE A 250 5.51 13.07 -16.50
C ILE A 250 5.93 14.43 -17.08
N GLU A 251 7.12 14.48 -17.70
CA GLU A 251 7.61 15.58 -18.56
C GLU A 251 6.78 15.72 -19.85
#